data_AF-A0A1B3LPN4-F1
#
_entry.id   AF-A0A1B3LPN4-F1
#
_cell.length_a   1.000
_cell.length_b   1.000
_cell.length_c   1.000
_cell.angle_alpha   90.00
_cell.angle_beta   90.00
_cell.angle_gamma   90.00
#
_symmetry.space_group_name_H-M   'P 1'
#
loop_
_entity.id
_entity.type
_entity.pdbx_description
1 polymer ?
#
loop_
_entity_poly.entity_id
_entity_poly.type
_entity_poly.pdbx_seq_one_letter_code
_entity_poly.pdbx_strand_id
1 'polypeptide(L)'
;MVALLSQADDVADALEECLFIHSMLDAPPIDGMPGEVRDALRLLCNTTTAAIQDWVRAIEIARHVGGAGDAGEGESFLQTLWRMLRAERLCDEQARQARRAIVRTLHASPAAYALASDLAATLEKASDALLAAGYSLRSLVFSRNGDAA
;
A
#
# COMPACT_ATOMS: atom_id res chain seq x y z
N MET A 1 -15.02 12.09 -6.29
CA MET A 1 -14.13 11.80 -7.45
C MET A 1 -12.76 12.45 -7.29
N VAL A 2 -12.65 13.77 -7.09
CA VAL A 2 -11.35 14.46 -6.91
C VAL A 2 -10.49 13.86 -5.77
N ALA A 3 -11.09 13.59 -4.59
CA ALA A 3 -10.37 12.98 -3.47
C ALA A 3 -9.82 11.57 -3.79
N LEU A 4 -10.59 10.76 -4.52
CA LEU A 4 -10.15 9.41 -4.93
C LEU A 4 -8.95 9.47 -5.89
N LEU A 5 -8.98 10.39 -6.85
CA LEU A 5 -7.88 10.55 -7.80
C LEU A 5 -6.62 11.06 -7.10
N SER A 6 -6.76 12.07 -6.23
CA SER A 6 -5.64 12.59 -5.44
C SER A 6 -4.98 11.51 -4.58
N GLN A 7 -5.77 10.66 -3.91
CA GLN A 7 -5.21 9.59 -3.06
C GLN A 7 -4.59 8.46 -3.88
N ALA A 8 -5.10 8.19 -5.08
CA ALA A 8 -4.47 7.23 -5.99
C ALA A 8 -3.13 7.77 -6.51
N ASP A 9 -3.03 9.08 -6.74
CA ASP A 9 -1.80 9.78 -7.10
C ASP A 9 -0.77 9.70 -5.95
N ASP A 10 -1.20 9.95 -4.71
CA ASP A 10 -0.35 9.82 -3.51
C ASP A 10 0.27 8.40 -3.39
N VAL A 11 -0.46 7.35 -3.78
CA VAL A 11 0.07 5.98 -3.85
C VAL A 11 1.15 5.86 -4.92
N ALA A 12 0.92 6.42 -6.12
CA ALA A 12 1.87 6.37 -7.22
C ALA A 12 3.17 7.13 -6.87
N ASP A 13 3.05 8.33 -6.30
CA ASP A 13 4.18 9.15 -5.84
C ASP A 13 5.03 8.42 -4.79
N ALA A 14 4.37 7.79 -3.81
CA ALA A 14 5.08 7.00 -2.80
C ALA A 14 5.82 5.79 -3.42
N LEU A 15 5.22 5.13 -4.41
CA LEU A 15 5.88 4.00 -5.09
C LEU A 15 7.05 4.45 -5.97
N GLU A 16 6.94 5.60 -6.64
CA GLU A 16 8.05 6.21 -7.38
C GLU A 16 9.23 6.50 -6.45
N GLU A 17 8.97 7.12 -5.31
CA GLU A 17 9.99 7.39 -4.31
C GLU A 17 10.60 6.09 -3.73
N CYS A 18 9.80 5.04 -3.52
CA CYS A 18 10.31 3.72 -3.11
C CYS A 18 11.31 3.15 -4.14
N LEU A 19 10.99 3.25 -5.43
CA LEU A 19 11.86 2.77 -6.51
C LEU A 19 13.17 3.57 -6.57
N PHE A 20 13.09 4.88 -6.39
CA PHE A 20 14.26 5.75 -6.32
C PHE A 20 15.18 5.37 -5.15
N ILE A 21 14.62 5.23 -3.94
CA ILE A 21 15.39 4.82 -2.76
C ILE A 21 16.00 3.42 -2.94
N HIS A 22 15.23 2.47 -3.48
CA HIS A 22 15.73 1.13 -3.78
C HIS A 22 16.92 1.18 -4.75
N SER A 23 16.89 2.04 -5.76
CA SER A 23 18.00 2.20 -6.71
C SER A 23 19.30 2.67 -6.03
N MET A 24 19.21 3.49 -4.98
CA MET A 24 20.37 3.94 -4.20
C MET A 24 20.91 2.85 -3.25
N LEU A 25 20.06 1.91 -2.84
CA LEU A 25 20.46 0.76 -2.01
C LEU A 25 21.12 -0.36 -2.82
N ASP A 26 20.96 -0.35 -4.15
CA ASP A 26 21.48 -1.34 -5.09
C ASP A 26 22.58 -0.75 -5.99
N ALA A 27 23.22 0.33 -5.54
CA ALA A 27 24.26 1.04 -6.28
C ALA A 27 25.41 1.49 -5.36
N PRO A 28 26.68 1.46 -5.84
CA PRO A 28 27.83 1.93 -5.06
C PRO A 28 27.61 3.34 -4.49
N PRO A 29 28.01 3.61 -3.24
CA PRO A 29 28.84 2.78 -2.37
C PRO A 29 28.08 1.70 -1.57
N ILE A 30 26.76 1.58 -1.74
CA ILE A 30 25.92 0.60 -1.04
C ILE A 30 25.67 -0.57 -1.98
N ASP A 31 26.32 -1.70 -1.71
CA ASP A 31 26.23 -2.90 -2.56
C ASP A 31 25.17 -3.87 -2.03
N GLY A 32 23.93 -3.40 -1.99
CA GLY A 32 22.77 -4.18 -1.55
C GLY A 32 22.53 -4.19 -0.04
N MET A 33 21.38 -4.75 0.33
CA MET A 33 20.93 -4.86 1.72
C MET A 33 21.28 -6.23 2.33
N PRO A 34 21.61 -6.27 3.65
CA PRO A 34 21.72 -7.52 4.39
C PRO A 34 20.45 -8.36 4.27
N GLY A 35 20.61 -9.69 4.31
CA GLY A 35 19.50 -10.61 4.05
C GLY A 35 18.27 -10.40 4.92
N GLU A 36 18.47 -10.20 6.23
CA GLU A 36 17.38 -9.96 7.19
C GLU A 36 16.57 -8.69 6.87
N VAL A 37 17.25 -7.60 6.48
CA VAL A 37 16.60 -6.34 6.09
C VAL A 37 15.86 -6.49 4.77
N ARG A 38 16.51 -7.10 3.79
CA ARG A 38 15.92 -7.37 2.47
C ARG A 38 14.67 -8.22 2.58
N ASP A 39 14.69 -9.27 3.40
CA ASP A 39 13.55 -10.18 3.54
C ASP A 39 12.38 -9.50 4.28
N ALA A 40 12.67 -8.69 5.30
CA ALA A 40 11.64 -7.89 5.98
C ALA A 40 11.00 -6.83 5.06
N LEU A 41 11.80 -6.10 4.28
CA LEU A 41 11.30 -5.12 3.31
C LEU A 41 10.56 -5.79 2.15
N ARG A 42 11.03 -6.94 1.66
CA ARG A 42 10.35 -7.72 0.62
C ARG A 42 8.95 -8.16 1.08
N LEU A 43 8.81 -8.57 2.34
CA LEU A 43 7.52 -8.93 2.90
C LEU A 43 6.54 -7.74 2.91
N LEU A 44 7.03 -6.55 3.28
CA LEU A 44 6.27 -5.30 3.21
C LEU A 44 5.87 -4.97 1.76
N CYS A 45 6.82 -4.97 0.82
CA CYS A 45 6.54 -4.75 -0.61
C CYS A 45 5.48 -5.71 -1.17
N ASN A 46 5.57 -7.00 -0.83
CA ASN A 46 4.63 -8.02 -1.30
C ASN A 46 3.22 -7.75 -0.78
N THR A 47 3.10 -7.35 0.49
CA THR A 47 1.81 -7.05 1.12
C THR A 47 1.20 -5.78 0.53
N THR A 48 1.99 -4.72 0.34
CA THR A 48 1.55 -3.49 -0.35
C THR A 48 1.12 -3.79 -1.79
N THR A 49 1.86 -4.63 -2.52
CA THR A 49 1.49 -5.04 -3.89
C THR A 49 0.16 -5.79 -3.92
N ALA A 50 -0.06 -6.73 -3.01
CA ALA A 50 -1.32 -7.45 -2.90
C ALA A 50 -2.49 -6.50 -2.57
N ALA A 51 -2.26 -5.52 -1.70
CA ALA A 51 -3.26 -4.50 -1.38
C ALA A 51 -3.63 -3.65 -2.62
N ILE A 52 -2.65 -3.24 -3.43
CA ILE A 52 -2.88 -2.49 -4.68
C ILE A 52 -3.72 -3.33 -5.66
N GLN A 53 -3.42 -4.62 -5.79
CA GLN A 53 -4.20 -5.53 -6.63
C GLN A 53 -5.64 -5.68 -6.14
N ASP A 54 -5.85 -5.74 -4.82
CA ASP A 54 -7.18 -5.75 -4.21
C ASP A 54 -7.92 -4.44 -4.48
N TRP A 55 -7.25 -3.28 -4.44
CA TRP A 55 -7.86 -1.99 -4.76
C TRP A 55 -8.30 -1.89 -6.23
N VAL A 56 -7.46 -2.33 -7.18
CA VAL A 56 -7.85 -2.40 -8.60
C VAL A 56 -9.08 -3.29 -8.79
N ARG A 57 -9.12 -4.43 -8.09
CA ARG A 57 -10.31 -5.31 -8.10
C ARG A 57 -11.54 -4.63 -7.50
N ALA A 58 -11.37 -3.87 -6.41
CA ALA A 58 -12.45 -3.12 -5.79
C ALA A 58 -13.03 -2.07 -6.74
N ILE A 59 -12.19 -1.37 -7.50
CA ILE A 59 -12.63 -0.42 -8.54
C ILE A 59 -13.46 -1.15 -9.60
N GLU A 60 -12.99 -2.31 -10.08
CA GLU A 60 -13.71 -3.05 -11.10
C GLU A 60 -15.08 -3.51 -10.60
N ILE A 61 -15.16 -4.08 -9.39
CA ILE A 61 -16.45 -4.46 -8.79
C ILE A 61 -17.34 -3.23 -8.62
N ALA A 62 -16.79 -2.12 -8.11
CA ALA A 62 -17.51 -0.87 -7.90
C ALA A 62 -18.09 -0.27 -9.19
N ARG A 63 -17.62 -0.65 -10.39
CA ARG A 63 -18.23 -0.20 -11.65
C ARG A 63 -19.60 -0.83 -11.90
N HIS A 64 -19.82 -2.03 -11.40
CA HIS A 64 -21.04 -2.81 -11.66
C HIS A 64 -22.07 -2.66 -10.53
N VAL A 65 -21.62 -2.28 -9.33
CA VAL A 65 -22.48 -2.03 -8.18
C VAL A 65 -23.56 -0.97 -8.49
N GLY A 66 -24.83 -1.32 -8.41
CA GLY A 66 -26.01 -0.47 -8.68
C GLY A 66 -26.84 -0.88 -9.90
N GLY A 67 -26.49 -1.96 -10.61
CA GLY A 67 -27.30 -2.55 -11.69
C GLY A 67 -28.40 -3.51 -11.19
N ALA A 68 -29.42 -3.80 -12.01
CA ALA A 68 -30.47 -4.77 -11.67
C ALA A 68 -29.88 -6.20 -11.51
N GLY A 69 -29.59 -6.60 -10.26
CA GLY A 69 -28.87 -7.84 -9.91
C GLY A 69 -27.83 -7.72 -8.76
N ASP A 70 -27.69 -6.50 -8.21
CA ASP A 70 -26.59 -5.95 -7.39
C ASP A 70 -26.14 -6.65 -6.07
N ALA A 71 -26.98 -7.50 -5.46
CA ALA A 71 -26.72 -7.93 -4.08
C ALA A 71 -25.40 -8.70 -3.88
N GLY A 72 -24.97 -9.48 -4.88
CA GLY A 72 -23.71 -10.23 -4.84
C GLY A 72 -22.46 -9.36 -5.09
N GLU A 73 -22.61 -8.27 -5.84
CA GLU A 73 -21.51 -7.35 -6.16
C GLU A 73 -21.21 -6.42 -4.98
N GLY A 74 -22.24 -5.96 -4.27
CA GLY A 74 -22.09 -5.20 -3.02
C GLY A 74 -21.33 -5.99 -1.94
N GLU A 75 -21.66 -7.27 -1.73
CA GLU A 75 -20.95 -8.14 -0.79
C GLU A 75 -19.48 -8.34 -1.20
N SER A 76 -19.24 -8.61 -2.49
CA SER A 76 -17.89 -8.79 -3.04
C SER A 76 -17.03 -7.52 -2.91
N PHE A 77 -17.64 -6.35 -3.09
CA PHE A 77 -17.00 -5.06 -2.88
C PHE A 77 -16.59 -4.86 -1.42
N LEU A 78 -17.51 -5.08 -0.48
CA LEU A 78 -17.22 -5.00 0.95
C LEU A 78 -16.12 -5.98 1.37
N GLN A 79 -16.18 -7.23 0.89
CA GLN A 79 -15.14 -8.22 1.18
C GLN A 79 -13.77 -7.76 0.71
N THR A 80 -13.69 -7.13 -0.46
CA THR A 80 -12.43 -6.60 -1.00
C THR A 80 -11.90 -5.43 -0.16
N LEU A 81 -12.77 -4.51 0.27
CA LEU A 81 -12.38 -3.43 1.19
C LEU A 81 -11.87 -3.96 2.54
N TRP A 82 -12.48 -5.03 3.07
CA TRP A 82 -12.00 -5.68 4.30
C TRP A 82 -10.61 -6.29 4.14
N ARG A 83 -10.32 -6.89 2.98
CA ARG A 83 -8.97 -7.42 2.69
C ARG A 83 -7.94 -6.29 2.63
N MET A 84 -8.28 -5.17 2.02
CA MET A 84 -7.41 -3.98 2.00
C MET A 84 -7.13 -3.43 3.41
N LEU A 85 -8.16 -3.29 4.25
CA LEU A 85 -7.98 -2.85 5.65
C LEU A 85 -7.09 -3.80 6.44
N ARG A 86 -7.24 -5.11 6.22
CA ARG A 86 -6.37 -6.10 6.84
C ARG A 86 -4.93 -5.98 6.33
N ALA A 87 -4.75 -5.73 5.04
CA ALA A 87 -3.43 -5.58 4.43
C ALA A 87 -2.70 -4.34 4.97
N GLU A 88 -3.38 -3.21 5.16
CA GLU A 88 -2.79 -2.03 5.83
C GLU A 88 -2.26 -2.37 7.21
N ARG A 89 -3.05 -3.04 8.07
CA ARG A 89 -2.59 -3.43 9.41
C ARG A 89 -1.39 -4.36 9.38
N LEU A 90 -1.30 -5.20 8.36
CA LEU A 90 -0.15 -6.08 8.14
C LEU A 90 1.07 -5.28 7.71
N CYS A 91 0.92 -4.33 6.78
CA CYS A 91 1.99 -3.40 6.39
C CYS A 91 2.53 -2.63 7.60
N ASP A 92 1.63 -2.17 8.47
CA ASP A 92 1.93 -1.45 9.71
C ASP A 92 2.86 -2.26 10.64
N GLU A 93 2.54 -3.53 10.88
CA GLU A 93 3.38 -4.41 11.70
C GLU A 93 4.66 -4.81 10.97
N GLN A 94 4.61 -5.04 9.66
CA GLN A 94 5.78 -5.36 8.85
C GLN A 94 6.76 -4.18 8.80
N ALA A 95 6.29 -2.93 8.76
CA ALA A 95 7.12 -1.74 8.85
C ALA A 95 7.84 -1.67 10.20
N ARG A 96 7.15 -1.99 11.30
CA ARG A 96 7.79 -2.11 12.63
C ARG A 96 8.84 -3.22 12.67
N GLN A 97 8.58 -4.36 12.03
CA GLN A 97 9.54 -5.46 11.93
C GLN A 97 10.75 -5.11 11.07
N ALA A 98 10.55 -4.44 9.94
CA ALA A 98 11.62 -3.92 9.09
C ALA A 98 12.51 -2.95 9.86
N ARG A 99 11.93 -1.99 10.59
CA ARG A 99 12.71 -1.07 11.45
C ARG A 99 13.55 -1.81 12.49
N ARG A 100 13.01 -2.86 13.13
CA ARG A 100 13.78 -3.70 14.08
C ARG A 100 14.96 -4.39 13.39
N ALA A 101 14.76 -4.96 12.20
CA ALA A 101 15.82 -5.58 11.40
C ALA A 101 16.89 -4.57 10.99
N ILE A 102 16.48 -3.38 10.53
CA ILE A 102 17.37 -2.28 10.12
C ILE A 102 18.26 -1.85 11.29
N VAL A 103 17.68 -1.57 12.47
CA VAL A 103 18.47 -1.20 13.66
C VAL A 103 19.47 -2.27 14.04
N ARG A 104 19.08 -3.55 14.02
CA ARG A 104 19.98 -4.64 14.42
C ARG A 104 21.15 -4.81 13.47
N THR A 105 20.90 -4.73 12.16
CA THR A 105 21.88 -5.12 11.13
C THR A 105 22.67 -3.96 10.53
N LEU A 106 22.09 -2.75 10.49
CA LEU A 106 22.67 -1.59 9.82
C LEU A 106 23.15 -0.49 10.78
N HIS A 107 23.19 -0.75 12.10
CA HIS A 107 23.63 0.23 13.11
C HIS A 107 25.02 0.84 12.85
N ALA A 108 25.90 0.11 12.16
CA ALA A 108 27.25 0.57 11.82
C ALA A 108 27.36 1.24 10.44
N SER A 109 26.29 1.29 9.66
CA SER A 109 26.25 1.88 8.32
C SER A 109 25.17 2.96 8.22
N PRO A 110 25.49 4.23 8.56
CA PRO A 110 24.48 5.30 8.65
C PRO A 110 23.73 5.55 7.34
N ALA A 111 24.42 5.51 6.20
CA ALA A 111 23.80 5.74 4.89
C ALA A 111 22.81 4.62 4.53
N ALA A 112 23.21 3.36 4.68
CA ALA A 112 22.33 2.22 4.43
C ALA A 112 21.16 2.17 5.43
N TYR A 113 21.42 2.51 6.69
CA TYR A 113 20.39 2.64 7.72
C TYR A 113 19.32 3.66 7.34
N ALA A 114 19.75 4.86 6.92
CA ALA A 114 18.85 5.95 6.53
C ALA A 114 17.98 5.52 5.34
N LEU A 115 18.61 5.08 4.25
CA LEU A 115 17.90 4.66 3.04
C LEU A 115 16.95 3.47 3.28
N ALA A 116 17.35 2.47 4.06
CA ALA A 116 16.46 1.34 4.37
C ALA A 116 15.28 1.78 5.25
N SER A 117 15.50 2.74 6.16
CA SER A 117 14.42 3.30 7.00
C SER A 117 13.46 4.14 6.17
N ASP A 118 13.98 4.95 5.26
CA ASP A 118 13.19 5.77 4.33
C ASP A 118 12.37 4.88 3.40
N LEU A 119 12.96 3.80 2.87
CA LEU A 119 12.24 2.83 2.06
C LEU A 119 11.07 2.19 2.82
N ALA A 120 11.29 1.77 4.07
CA ALA A 120 10.23 1.21 4.92
C ALA A 120 9.11 2.23 5.16
N ALA A 121 9.46 3.48 5.47
CA ALA A 121 8.50 4.55 5.73
C ALA A 121 7.71 4.95 4.47
N THR A 122 8.35 4.95 3.30
CA THR A 122 7.67 5.29 2.03
C THR A 122 6.73 4.16 1.59
N LEU A 123 7.08 2.89 1.83
CA LEU A 123 6.17 1.77 1.63
C LEU A 123 4.92 1.83 2.53
N GLU A 124 5.10 2.24 3.79
CA GLU A 124 4.01 2.48 4.75
C GLU A 124 3.10 3.62 4.28
N LYS A 125 3.67 4.74 3.81
CA LYS A 125 2.90 5.85 3.19
C LYS A 125 2.06 5.36 2.01
N ALA A 126 2.61 4.50 1.15
CA ALA A 126 1.88 3.93 0.03
C ALA A 126 0.68 3.09 0.50
N SER A 127 0.83 2.28 1.57
CA SER A 127 -0.30 1.53 2.13
C SER A 127 -1.36 2.42 2.80
N ASP A 128 -0.95 3.51 3.46
CA ASP A 128 -1.86 4.46 4.08
C ASP A 128 -2.70 5.22 3.04
N ALA A 129 -2.03 5.73 1.99
CA ALA A 129 -2.69 6.41 0.88
C ALA A 129 -3.67 5.47 0.16
N LEU A 130 -3.31 4.19 0.03
CA LEU A 130 -4.17 3.19 -0.56
C LEU A 130 -5.42 2.91 0.29
N LEU A 131 -5.28 2.85 1.62
CA LEU A 131 -6.42 2.74 2.53
C LEU A 131 -7.34 3.96 2.41
N ALA A 132 -6.78 5.16 2.35
CA ALA A 132 -7.52 6.39 2.14
C ALA A 132 -8.30 6.37 0.81
N ALA A 133 -7.67 5.93 -0.28
CA ALA A 133 -8.30 5.73 -1.58
C ALA A 133 -9.45 4.71 -1.51
N GLY A 134 -9.28 3.62 -0.75
CA GLY A 134 -10.34 2.64 -0.48
C GLY A 134 -11.56 3.25 0.23
N TYR A 135 -11.34 4.11 1.23
CA TYR A 135 -12.44 4.83 1.89
C TYR A 135 -13.16 5.81 0.95
N SER A 136 -12.42 6.54 0.12
CA SER A 136 -13.00 7.44 -0.88
C SER A 136 -13.81 6.68 -1.93
N LEU A 137 -13.34 5.52 -2.39
CA LEU A 137 -14.07 4.65 -3.31
C LEU A 137 -15.38 4.16 -2.67
N ARG A 138 -15.31 3.69 -1.42
CA ARG A 138 -16.49 3.27 -0.65
C ARG A 138 -17.53 4.40 -0.58
N SER A 139 -17.10 5.60 -0.20
CA SER A 139 -17.97 6.78 -0.11
C SER A 139 -18.66 7.07 -1.44
N LEU A 140 -17.90 7.05 -2.56
CA LEU A 140 -18.43 7.28 -3.90
C LEU A 140 -19.50 6.25 -4.30
N VAL A 141 -19.26 4.97 -4.05
CA VAL A 141 -20.20 3.88 -4.39
C VAL A 141 -21.50 4.01 -3.61
N PHE A 142 -21.43 4.27 -2.30
CA PHE A 142 -22.63 4.41 -1.48
C PHE A 142 -23.41 5.70 -1.78
N SER A 143 -22.74 6.81 -2.08
CA SER A 143 -23.42 8.03 -2.52
C SER A 143 -24.19 7.80 -3.83
N ARG A 144 -23.59 7.11 -4.81
CA ARG A 144 -24.25 6.78 -6.07
C ARG A 144 -25.50 5.92 -5.87
N ASN A 145 -25.47 4.98 -4.94
CA ASN A 145 -26.60 4.09 -4.66
C ASN A 145 -27.67 4.75 -3.78
N GLY A 146 -27.32 5.74 -2.95
CA GLY A 146 -28.25 6.50 -2.13
C GLY A 146 -29.09 7.50 -2.94
N ASP A 147 -28.56 8.03 -4.03
CA ASP A 147 -29.27 8.92 -4.97
C ASP A 147 -30.18 8.15 -5.97
N ALA A 148 -30.09 6.82 -6.00
CA ALA A 148 -30.86 5.95 -6.89
C ALA A 148 -32.17 5.39 -6.25
N ALA A 149 -32.52 5.85 -5.05
CA ALA A 149 -33.75 5.50 -4.32
C ALA A 149 -34.77 6.66 -4.33
#